data_AF-A0A829M2A0-F1
#
_entry.id   AF-A0A829M2A0-F1
#
_cell.length_a   1.000
_cell.length_b   1.000
_cell.length_c   1.000
_cell.angle_alpha   90.00
_cell.angle_beta   90.00
_cell.angle_gamma   90.00
#
_symmetry.space_group_name_H-M   'P 1'
#
loop_
_entity.id
_entity.type
_entity.pdbx_description
1 polymer ?
#
loop_
_entity_poly.entity_id
_entity_poly.type
_entity_poly.pdbx_seq_one_letter_code
_entity_poly.pdbx_strand_id
1 'polypeptide(L)'
;METLSFDSSALKKFVHPNELGEMQAMVTAADSELRNGTGAGADFRDWLHLPTDYDKDEFARIKAAAKKIQADSEVLVVIGIGGSYLGARMAVDFLHHSFYQAQTAADRKQPLVLFAGNSLSSSYIADLIDVIGDRDFSVNVISKSGTTTEPSIAFRVFRQLLEDKYG
;
A
#
# COMPACT_ATOMS: atom_id res chain seq x y z
N MET A 1 0.37 3.41 -28.83
CA MET A 1 0.34 1.97 -28.51
C MET A 1 -0.28 1.87 -27.13
N GLU A 2 -1.44 1.24 -26.99
CA GLU A 2 -2.07 1.09 -25.68
C GLU A 2 -1.33 0.01 -24.88
N THR A 3 -1.01 0.29 -23.62
CA THR A 3 -0.26 -0.62 -22.73
C THR A 3 -1.17 -1.60 -21.98
N LEU A 4 -2.49 -1.43 -22.08
CA LEU A 4 -3.53 -2.26 -21.47
C LEU A 4 -4.68 -2.40 -22.45
N SER A 5 -5.22 -3.61 -22.62
CA SER A 5 -6.39 -3.89 -23.45
C SER A 5 -7.47 -4.63 -22.65
N PHE A 6 -8.73 -4.34 -22.96
CA PHE A 6 -9.89 -5.04 -22.41
C PHE A 6 -10.48 -5.94 -23.50
N ASP A 7 -10.40 -7.27 -23.31
CA ASP A 7 -11.00 -8.25 -24.21
C ASP A 7 -12.34 -8.77 -23.65
N SER A 8 -13.43 -8.36 -24.28
CA SER A 8 -14.79 -8.80 -23.96
C SER A 8 -15.28 -9.96 -24.83
N SER A 9 -14.41 -10.60 -25.62
CA SER A 9 -14.79 -11.65 -26.58
C SER A 9 -15.55 -12.82 -25.94
N ALA A 10 -15.21 -13.18 -24.70
CA ALA A 10 -15.86 -14.24 -23.94
C ALA A 10 -17.30 -13.89 -23.49
N LEU A 11 -17.67 -12.61 -23.47
CA LEU A 11 -19.00 -12.16 -23.04
C LEU A 11 -20.07 -12.26 -24.13
N LYS A 12 -19.69 -12.45 -25.40
CA LYS A 12 -20.61 -12.43 -26.57
C LYS A 12 -21.78 -13.42 -26.49
N LYS A 13 -21.67 -14.47 -25.67
CA LYS A 13 -22.75 -15.45 -25.46
C LYS A 13 -23.81 -14.99 -24.46
N PHE A 14 -23.48 -14.01 -23.63
CA PHE A 14 -24.26 -13.58 -22.48
C PHE A 14 -24.69 -12.12 -22.56
N VAL A 15 -23.97 -11.32 -23.35
CA VAL A 15 -24.22 -9.88 -23.53
C VAL A 15 -24.37 -9.61 -25.02
N HIS A 16 -25.53 -9.11 -25.42
CA HIS A 16 -25.85 -8.74 -26.78
C HIS A 16 -25.13 -7.45 -27.20
N PRO A 17 -24.86 -7.26 -28.51
CA PRO A 17 -24.08 -6.10 -28.99
C PRO A 17 -24.66 -4.72 -28.65
N ASN A 18 -25.97 -4.62 -28.44
CA ASN A 18 -26.67 -3.36 -28.14
C ASN A 18 -26.61 -2.95 -26.67
N GLU A 19 -26.46 -3.91 -25.74
CA GLU A 19 -26.65 -3.67 -24.30
C GLU A 19 -25.68 -2.62 -23.73
N LEU A 20 -24.39 -2.67 -24.11
CA LEU A 20 -23.43 -1.65 -23.67
C LEU A 20 -23.78 -0.25 -24.18
N GLY A 21 -24.26 -0.16 -25.43
CA GLY A 21 -24.66 1.11 -26.03
C GLY A 21 -25.89 1.71 -25.35
N GLU A 22 -26.83 0.86 -24.91
CA GLU A 22 -28.02 1.28 -24.17
C GLU A 22 -27.69 1.82 -22.77
N MET A 23 -26.54 1.45 -22.19
CA MET A 23 -26.05 2.01 -20.93
C MET A 23 -25.35 3.36 -21.08
N GLN A 24 -25.10 3.84 -22.30
CA GLN A 24 -24.26 5.03 -22.54
C GLN A 24 -24.75 6.27 -21.80
N ALA A 25 -26.07 6.48 -21.71
CA ALA A 25 -26.64 7.61 -20.98
C ALA A 25 -26.27 7.57 -19.48
N MET A 26 -26.30 6.38 -18.86
CA MET A 26 -25.91 6.20 -17.46
C MET A 26 -24.40 6.38 -17.27
N VAL A 27 -23.58 5.86 -18.19
CA VAL A 27 -22.12 6.03 -18.16
C VAL A 27 -21.75 7.51 -18.26
N THR A 28 -22.37 8.25 -19.17
CA THR A 28 -22.13 9.70 -19.33
C THR A 28 -22.54 10.49 -18.09
N ALA A 29 -23.68 10.13 -17.46
CA ALA A 29 -24.09 10.75 -16.21
C ALA A 29 -23.07 10.49 -15.09
N ALA A 30 -22.65 9.23 -14.92
CA ALA A 30 -21.67 8.85 -13.90
C ALA A 30 -20.29 9.50 -14.12
N ASP A 31 -19.80 9.57 -15.37
CA ASP A 31 -18.53 10.24 -15.70
C ASP A 31 -18.63 11.75 -15.42
N SER A 32 -19.75 12.39 -15.76
CA SER A 32 -19.98 13.82 -15.46
C SER A 32 -19.98 14.08 -13.96
N GLU A 33 -20.73 13.29 -13.17
CA GLU A 33 -20.74 13.43 -11.71
C GLU A 33 -19.34 13.19 -11.12
N LEU A 34 -18.64 12.16 -11.61
CA LEU A 34 -17.29 11.82 -11.21
C LEU A 34 -16.25 12.82 -11.71
N ARG A 35 -16.45 13.64 -12.74
CA ARG A 35 -15.44 14.64 -13.18
C ARG A 35 -15.74 16.05 -12.67
N ASN A 36 -17.01 16.37 -12.50
CA ASN A 36 -17.46 17.68 -12.04
C ASN A 36 -17.66 17.75 -10.53
N GLY A 37 -17.57 16.62 -9.81
CA GLY A 37 -17.68 16.60 -8.35
C GLY A 37 -19.09 16.88 -7.85
N THR A 38 -20.11 16.51 -8.62
CA THR A 38 -21.52 16.75 -8.26
C THR A 38 -22.20 15.52 -7.64
N GLY A 39 -21.56 14.35 -7.71
CA GLY A 39 -22.06 13.10 -7.13
C GLY A 39 -21.76 12.93 -5.64
N ALA A 40 -22.35 11.91 -5.03
CA ALA A 40 -22.08 11.55 -3.63
C ALA A 40 -20.60 11.19 -3.43
N GLY A 41 -20.01 11.66 -2.33
CA GLY A 41 -18.58 11.41 -2.01
C GLY A 41 -17.60 12.25 -2.84
N ALA A 42 -18.06 13.34 -3.45
CA ALA A 42 -17.22 14.27 -4.22
C ALA A 42 -16.00 14.80 -3.44
N ASP A 43 -16.01 14.79 -2.12
CA ASP A 43 -14.85 15.20 -1.30
C ASP A 43 -13.65 14.24 -1.39
N PHE A 44 -13.80 13.02 -1.94
CA PHE A 44 -12.76 11.96 -1.93
C PHE A 44 -12.33 11.51 -3.34
N ARG A 45 -12.10 12.48 -4.22
CA ARG A 45 -11.86 12.28 -5.67
C ARG A 45 -10.47 12.65 -6.16
N ASP A 46 -9.58 13.08 -5.27
CA ASP A 46 -8.23 13.56 -5.63
C ASP A 46 -7.37 12.51 -6.34
N TRP A 47 -7.70 11.23 -6.20
CA TRP A 47 -7.07 10.13 -6.92
C TRP A 47 -7.19 10.25 -8.45
N LEU A 48 -8.14 11.03 -8.96
CA LEU A 48 -8.25 11.37 -10.39
C LEU A 48 -7.08 12.22 -10.89
N HIS A 49 -6.54 13.07 -10.01
CA HIS A 49 -5.50 14.04 -10.34
C HIS A 49 -4.13 13.62 -9.79
N LEU A 50 -4.09 12.77 -8.76
CA LEU A 50 -2.87 12.29 -8.12
C LEU A 50 -1.78 11.82 -9.10
N PRO A 51 -2.05 11.06 -10.18
CA PRO A 51 -0.98 10.63 -11.10
C PRO A 51 -0.23 11.79 -11.77
N THR A 52 -0.90 12.93 -11.97
CA THR A 52 -0.34 14.10 -12.65
C THR A 52 0.08 15.19 -11.67
N ASP A 53 -0.70 15.40 -10.61
CA ASP A 53 -0.63 16.56 -9.72
C ASP A 53 -0.28 16.19 -8.26
N TYR A 54 0.46 15.11 -8.06
CA TYR A 54 1.06 14.83 -6.75
C TYR A 54 2.12 15.87 -6.37
N ASP A 55 2.29 16.12 -5.07
CA ASP A 55 3.33 16.97 -4.50
C ASP A 55 4.74 16.41 -4.83
N LYS A 56 5.48 17.16 -5.66
CA LYS A 56 6.83 16.74 -6.12
C LYS A 56 7.89 16.85 -5.02
N ASP A 57 7.72 17.75 -4.07
CA ASP A 57 8.64 17.93 -2.95
C ASP A 57 8.45 16.81 -1.93
N GLU A 58 7.20 16.44 -1.65
CA GLU A 58 6.90 15.24 -0.87
C GLU A 58 7.47 13.98 -1.54
N PHE A 59 7.27 13.82 -2.84
CA PHE A 59 7.82 12.67 -3.56
C PHE A 59 9.36 12.61 -3.50
N ALA A 60 10.04 13.76 -3.54
CA ALA A 60 11.48 13.84 -3.32
C ALA A 60 11.87 13.43 -1.89
N ARG A 61 11.11 13.87 -0.87
CA ARG A 61 11.31 13.45 0.54
C ARG A 61 11.10 11.95 0.73
N ILE A 62 10.10 11.35 0.10
CA ILE A 62 9.86 9.89 0.12
C ILE A 62 11.10 9.15 -0.40
N LYS A 63 11.66 9.58 -1.53
CA LYS A 63 12.88 8.98 -2.10
C LYS A 63 14.09 9.14 -1.18
N ALA A 64 14.24 10.29 -0.54
CA ALA A 64 15.33 10.53 0.41
C ALA A 64 15.18 9.65 1.66
N ALA A 65 13.97 9.53 2.22
CA ALA A 65 13.68 8.65 3.35
C ALA A 65 13.95 7.18 3.00
N ALA A 66 13.51 6.72 1.83
CA ALA A 66 13.78 5.36 1.37
C ALA A 66 15.29 5.07 1.26
N LYS A 67 16.08 6.00 0.71
CA LYS A 67 17.55 5.87 0.67
C LYS A 67 18.18 5.83 2.05
N LYS A 68 17.68 6.62 3.01
CA LYS A 68 18.15 6.58 4.39
C LYS A 68 17.90 5.21 5.01
N ILE A 69 16.66 4.72 4.94
CA ILE A 69 16.25 3.40 5.46
C ILE A 69 17.09 2.28 4.82
N GLN A 70 17.38 2.37 3.51
CA GLN A 70 18.25 1.42 2.82
C GLN A 70 19.69 1.38 3.36
N ALA A 71 20.17 2.49 3.91
CA ALA A 71 21.54 2.63 4.39
C ALA A 71 21.71 2.23 5.86
N ASP A 72 20.65 2.35 6.67
CA ASP A 72 20.71 2.16 8.13
C ASP A 72 19.78 1.06 8.68
N SER A 73 19.05 0.35 7.81
CA SER A 73 18.10 -0.68 8.23
C SER A 73 18.19 -1.93 7.35
N GLU A 74 18.19 -3.09 7.99
CA GLU A 74 18.03 -4.39 7.32
C GLU A 74 16.56 -4.78 7.14
N VAL A 75 15.67 -4.24 7.99
CA VAL A 75 14.23 -4.50 7.98
C VAL A 75 13.44 -3.18 7.98
N LEU A 76 12.36 -3.13 7.21
CA LEU A 76 11.34 -2.09 7.30
C LEU A 76 10.03 -2.71 7.79
N VAL A 77 9.57 -2.32 8.97
CA VAL A 77 8.26 -2.71 9.50
C VAL A 77 7.23 -1.66 9.13
N VAL A 78 6.28 -2.02 8.27
CA VAL A 78 5.15 -1.16 7.88
C VAL A 78 3.96 -1.48 8.78
N ILE A 79 3.48 -0.50 9.53
CA ILE A 79 2.34 -0.64 10.46
C ILE A 79 1.10 0.02 9.85
N GLY A 80 0.09 -0.78 9.52
CA GLY A 80 -1.14 -0.29 8.91
C GLY A 80 -2.14 -1.40 8.62
N ILE A 81 -3.40 -1.03 8.37
CA ILE A 81 -4.48 -1.95 8.00
C ILE A 81 -5.32 -1.37 6.85
N GLY A 82 -6.07 -2.22 6.14
CA GLY A 82 -6.93 -1.80 5.03
C GLY A 82 -6.14 -1.15 3.90
N GLY A 83 -6.53 0.08 3.52
CA GLY A 83 -5.86 0.84 2.46
C GLY A 83 -4.40 1.17 2.76
N SER A 84 -4.05 1.33 4.04
CA SER A 84 -2.67 1.57 4.50
C SER A 84 -1.77 0.33 4.44
N TYR A 85 -2.32 -0.83 4.08
CA TYR A 85 -1.63 -2.11 4.02
C TYR A 85 -1.66 -2.73 2.61
N LEU A 86 -2.86 -2.89 2.05
CA LEU A 86 -3.07 -3.72 0.85
C LEU A 86 -2.32 -3.20 -0.40
N GLY A 87 -2.29 -1.88 -0.62
CA GLY A 87 -1.60 -1.30 -1.78
C GLY A 87 -0.09 -1.53 -1.73
N ALA A 88 0.52 -1.28 -0.57
CA ALA A 88 1.95 -1.52 -0.36
C ALA A 88 2.29 -3.02 -0.42
N ARG A 89 1.50 -3.88 0.23
CA ARG A 89 1.69 -5.33 0.21
C ARG A 89 1.62 -5.88 -1.20
N MET A 90 0.60 -5.49 -1.97
CA MET A 90 0.44 -5.91 -3.37
C MET A 90 1.62 -5.48 -4.23
N ALA A 91 2.07 -4.22 -4.12
CA ALA A 91 3.21 -3.74 -4.90
C ALA A 91 4.50 -4.49 -4.57
N VAL A 92 4.73 -4.79 -3.27
CA VAL A 92 5.88 -5.61 -2.85
C VAL A 92 5.77 -7.02 -3.44
N ASP A 93 4.64 -7.71 -3.25
CA ASP A 93 4.46 -9.09 -3.70
C ASP A 93 4.50 -9.22 -5.25
N PHE A 94 3.98 -8.22 -5.98
CA PHE A 94 3.91 -8.25 -7.45
C PHE A 94 5.23 -7.89 -8.12
N LEU A 95 6.00 -6.94 -7.56
CA LEU A 95 7.24 -6.43 -8.17
C LEU A 95 8.49 -7.16 -7.70
N HIS A 96 8.39 -8.02 -6.69
CA HIS A 96 9.52 -8.81 -6.17
C HIS A 96 9.41 -10.28 -6.55
N HIS A 97 10.51 -11.00 -6.30
CA HIS A 97 10.54 -12.45 -6.39
C HIS A 97 9.47 -13.07 -5.46
N SER A 98 8.78 -14.13 -5.90
CA SER A 98 7.71 -14.79 -5.12
C SER A 98 8.16 -15.24 -3.72
N PHE A 99 9.45 -15.48 -3.53
CA PHE A 99 10.06 -15.85 -2.26
C PHE A 99 10.97 -14.75 -1.68
N TYR A 100 10.70 -13.46 -1.92
CA TYR A 100 11.55 -12.36 -1.46
C TYR A 100 11.81 -12.37 0.06
N GLN A 101 10.86 -12.90 0.84
CA GLN A 101 10.99 -13.01 2.30
C GLN A 101 12.01 -14.08 2.72
N ALA A 102 12.21 -15.11 1.90
CA ALA A 102 13.16 -16.20 2.15
C ALA A 102 14.59 -15.86 1.71
N GLN A 103 14.77 -14.74 0.99
CA GLN A 103 16.09 -14.28 0.56
C GLN A 103 16.96 -13.88 1.75
N THR A 104 18.29 -13.98 1.61
CA THR A 104 19.22 -13.44 2.61
C THR A 104 19.42 -11.94 2.41
N ALA A 105 20.12 -11.28 3.33
CA ALA A 105 20.52 -9.89 3.13
C ALA A 105 21.44 -9.72 1.89
N ALA A 106 22.26 -10.72 1.58
CA ALA A 106 23.15 -10.68 0.40
C ALA A 106 22.38 -10.80 -0.92
N ASP A 107 21.26 -11.52 -0.93
CA ASP A 107 20.41 -11.69 -2.11
C ASP A 107 19.52 -10.46 -2.38
N ARG A 108 19.28 -9.64 -1.35
CA ARG A 108 18.42 -8.45 -1.43
C ARG A 108 19.24 -7.19 -1.63
N LYS A 109 18.73 -6.29 -2.47
CA LYS A 109 19.27 -4.93 -2.63
C LYS A 109 18.63 -3.90 -1.70
N GLN A 110 17.66 -4.34 -0.91
CA GLN A 110 16.70 -3.51 -0.19
C GLN A 110 16.36 -4.16 1.15
N PRO A 111 15.95 -3.38 2.17
CA PRO A 111 15.50 -3.91 3.44
C PRO A 111 14.37 -4.94 3.27
N LEU A 112 14.33 -5.94 4.15
CA LEU A 112 13.19 -6.85 4.21
C LEU A 112 11.96 -6.08 4.67
N VAL A 113 10.92 -6.03 3.84
CA VAL A 113 9.65 -5.38 4.21
C VAL A 113 8.76 -6.38 4.94
N LEU A 114 8.41 -6.05 6.19
CA LEU A 114 7.45 -6.79 7.01
C LEU A 114 6.27 -5.89 7.33
N PHE A 115 5.11 -6.49 7.62
CA PHE A 115 3.88 -5.76 7.90
C PHE A 115 3.35 -6.13 9.26
N ALA A 116 2.89 -5.14 10.04
CA ALA A 116 2.28 -5.33 11.33
C ALA A 116 1.04 -4.43 11.48
N GLY A 117 0.26 -4.63 12.54
CA GLY A 117 -0.93 -3.82 12.80
C GLY A 117 -2.07 -4.00 11.79
N ASN A 118 -2.00 -5.03 10.95
CA ASN A 118 -3.06 -5.48 10.04
C ASN A 118 -3.93 -6.60 10.65
N SER A 119 -3.67 -6.98 11.91
CA SER A 119 -4.48 -7.88 12.73
C SER A 119 -4.21 -7.63 14.23
N LEU A 120 -4.93 -8.32 15.11
CA LEU A 120 -4.74 -8.29 16.58
C LEU A 120 -4.03 -9.55 17.13
N SER A 121 -3.38 -10.35 16.26
CA SER A 121 -2.71 -11.57 16.69
C SER A 121 -1.42 -11.25 17.46
N SER A 122 -1.42 -11.50 18.77
CA SER A 122 -0.22 -11.36 19.60
C SER A 122 0.88 -12.34 19.19
N SER A 123 0.51 -13.57 18.82
CA SER A 123 1.47 -14.57 18.31
C SER A 123 2.16 -14.07 17.05
N TYR A 124 1.41 -13.48 16.12
CA TYR A 124 1.99 -12.92 14.89
C TYR A 124 2.99 -11.80 15.16
N ILE A 125 2.69 -10.91 16.13
CA ILE A 125 3.62 -9.86 16.53
C ILE A 125 4.87 -10.45 17.18
N ALA A 126 4.73 -11.45 18.05
CA ALA A 126 5.86 -12.14 18.64
C ALA A 126 6.75 -12.80 17.57
N ASP A 127 6.14 -13.56 16.64
CA ASP A 127 6.85 -14.21 15.53
C ASP A 127 7.56 -13.19 14.63
N LEU A 128 6.95 -12.01 14.40
CA LEU A 128 7.60 -10.93 13.64
C LEU A 128 8.82 -10.36 14.37
N ILE A 129 8.73 -10.17 15.69
CA ILE A 129 9.85 -9.71 16.51
C ILE A 129 10.98 -10.74 16.48
N ASP A 130 10.67 -12.03 16.61
CA ASP A 130 11.63 -13.12 16.50
C ASP A 130 12.29 -13.16 15.12
N VAL A 131 11.52 -12.95 14.05
CA VAL A 131 12.06 -12.82 12.70
C VAL A 131 13.02 -11.64 12.63
N ILE A 132 12.65 -10.45 13.13
CA ILE A 132 13.51 -9.25 13.11
C ILE A 132 14.83 -9.53 13.84
N GLY A 133 14.77 -10.10 15.05
CA GLY A 133 15.91 -10.41 15.89
C GLY A 133 16.77 -9.19 16.17
N ASP A 134 18.09 -9.35 16.14
CA ASP A 134 19.05 -8.28 16.45
C ASP A 134 19.33 -7.33 15.28
N ARG A 135 18.67 -7.50 14.13
CA ARG A 135 18.90 -6.71 12.92
C ARG A 135 18.44 -5.27 13.06
N ASP A 136 19.12 -4.36 12.38
CA ASP A 136 18.70 -2.95 12.37
C ASP A 136 17.40 -2.78 11.59
N PHE A 137 16.49 -1.95 12.09
CA PHE A 137 15.17 -1.80 11.50
C PHE A 137 14.58 -0.40 11.64
N SER A 138 13.77 -0.04 10.66
CA SER A 138 12.94 1.17 10.65
C SER A 138 11.46 0.81 10.76
N VAL A 139 10.64 1.75 11.24
CA VAL A 139 9.18 1.60 11.32
C VAL A 139 8.51 2.71 10.52
N ASN A 140 7.56 2.34 9.65
CA ASN A 140 6.69 3.26 8.93
C ASN A 140 5.23 3.04 9.37
N VAL A 141 4.67 3.97 10.15
CA VAL A 141 3.32 3.87 10.71
C VAL A 141 2.35 4.70 9.88
N ILE A 142 1.31 4.07 9.34
CA ILE A 142 0.39 4.70 8.39
C ILE A 142 -1.05 4.54 8.87
N SER A 143 -1.59 5.59 9.50
CA SER A 143 -3.01 5.70 9.86
C SER A 143 -3.49 7.13 9.66
N LYS A 144 -4.57 7.31 8.87
CA LYS A 144 -5.16 8.64 8.64
C LYS A 144 -5.68 9.27 9.94
N SER A 145 -6.32 8.48 10.80
CA SER A 145 -6.89 8.98 12.05
C SER A 145 -5.89 8.95 13.21
N GLY A 146 -4.83 8.14 13.13
CA GLY A 146 -3.93 7.84 14.24
C GLY A 146 -4.56 7.01 15.37
N THR A 147 -5.85 6.68 15.25
CA THR A 147 -6.67 6.02 16.28
C THR A 147 -7.17 4.64 15.85
N THR A 148 -6.76 4.16 14.67
CA THR A 148 -7.12 2.81 14.21
C THR A 148 -6.52 1.76 15.16
N THR A 149 -7.37 0.92 15.75
CA THR A 149 -7.04 0.06 16.89
C THR A 149 -5.82 -0.82 16.64
N GLU A 150 -5.80 -1.57 15.55
CA GLU A 150 -4.78 -2.58 15.25
C GLU A 150 -3.41 -1.93 14.99
N PRO A 151 -3.29 -0.89 14.13
CA PRO A 151 -2.04 -0.13 13.99
C PRO A 151 -1.58 0.55 15.27
N SER A 152 -2.50 1.13 16.06
CA SER A 152 -2.14 1.83 17.31
C SER A 152 -1.57 0.87 18.36
N ILE A 153 -2.09 -0.36 18.46
CA ILE A 153 -1.56 -1.39 19.36
C ILE A 153 -0.18 -1.85 18.89
N ALA A 154 -0.04 -2.21 17.61
CA ALA A 154 1.24 -2.64 17.06
C ALA A 154 2.30 -1.53 17.18
N PHE A 155 1.95 -0.27 16.93
CA PHE A 155 2.86 0.86 17.09
C PHE A 155 3.38 0.99 18.51
N ARG A 156 2.54 0.78 19.54
CA ARG A 156 3.01 0.83 20.94
C ARG A 156 4.07 -0.23 21.22
N VAL A 157 3.90 -1.43 20.68
CA VAL A 157 4.90 -2.51 20.80
C VAL A 157 6.20 -2.14 20.08
N PHE A 158 6.11 -1.75 18.80
CA PHE A 158 7.30 -1.44 18.01
C PHE A 158 8.00 -0.16 18.45
N ARG A 159 7.28 0.81 19.01
CA ARG A 159 7.87 2.01 19.62
C ARG A 159 8.72 1.63 20.83
N GLN A 160 8.19 0.81 21.74
CA GLN A 160 8.96 0.34 22.90
C GLN A 160 10.24 -0.38 22.45
N LEU A 161 10.14 -1.25 21.44
CA LEU A 161 11.31 -1.95 20.86
C LEU A 161 12.35 -0.99 20.29
N LEU A 162 11.93 0.10 19.63
CA LEU A 162 12.85 1.12 19.11
C LEU A 162 13.55 1.87 20.25
N GLU A 163 12.80 2.31 21.27
CA GLU A 163 13.33 3.01 22.45
C GLU A 163 14.32 2.12 23.22
N ASP A 164 13.96 0.84 23.44
CA ASP A 164 14.83 -0.12 24.13
C ASP A 164 16.13 -0.41 23.36
N LYS A 165 16.06 -0.45 22.02
CA LYS A 165 17.20 -0.81 21.16
C LYS A 165 18.12 0.37 20.86
N TYR A 166 17.56 1.54 20.58
CA TYR A 166 18.32 2.68 20.05
C TYR A 166 18.41 3.89 20.98
N GLY A 167 17.63 3.92 22.07
CA GLY A 167 17.55 5.05 23.01
C GLY A 167 16.46 6.05 22.63
#